data_AF-A0A1D1ZCY9-F1
#
_entry.id   AF-A0A1D1ZCY9-F1
#
_cell.length_a   1.000
_cell.length_b   1.000
_cell.length_c   1.000
_cell.angle_alpha   90.00
_cell.angle_beta   90.00
_cell.angle_gamma   90.00
#
_symmetry.space_group_name_H-M   'P 1'
#
loop_
_entity.id
_entity.type
_entity.pdbx_description
1 polymer ?
#
loop_
_entity_poly.entity_id
_entity_poly.type
_entity_poly.pdbx_seq_one_letter_code
_entity_poly.pdbx_strand_id
1 'polypeptide(L)'
;IGNYSDGNLVASLLSYKLGITQCNIAHALEKTKYPESDIYWKNYEDKYHFSCQFTADLIAMNNADFIITSTYQERAGSKHTVGQYESHTAFTLPGLYRVVHGIDVFDPKFNIVSPGADMTIYFSYNEREKRLTSLHGSIENLLYDPEQNDEHV
;
A
#
# COMPACT_ATOMS: atom_id res chain seq x y z
N ILE A 1 -4.86 -10.32 -10.59
CA ILE A 1 -4.87 -9.20 -9.62
C ILE A 1 -3.46 -9.03 -9.10
N GLY A 2 -2.82 -7.93 -9.42
CA GLY A 2 -1.53 -7.55 -8.84
C GLY A 2 -1.71 -7.00 -7.43
N ASN A 3 -0.73 -7.25 -6.57
CA ASN A 3 -0.69 -6.76 -5.20
C ASN A 3 0.70 -6.21 -4.93
N TYR A 4 0.79 -4.97 -4.44
CA TYR A 4 2.06 -4.26 -4.19
C TYR A 4 2.92 -4.10 -5.46
N SER A 5 4.06 -3.40 -5.38
CA SER A 5 4.84 -3.01 -6.57
C SER A 5 5.30 -4.20 -7.43
N ASP A 6 5.86 -5.22 -6.80
CA ASP A 6 6.38 -6.43 -7.45
C ASP A 6 5.26 -7.29 -8.03
N GLY A 7 4.22 -7.58 -7.25
CA GLY A 7 3.07 -8.34 -7.70
C GLY A 7 2.28 -7.62 -8.80
N ASN A 8 2.20 -6.29 -8.75
CA ASN A 8 1.61 -5.49 -9.81
C ASN A 8 2.44 -5.52 -11.10
N LEU A 9 3.78 -5.49 -11.01
CA LEU A 9 4.64 -5.64 -12.19
C LEU A 9 4.47 -7.02 -12.83
N VAL A 10 4.50 -8.09 -12.02
CA VAL A 10 4.28 -9.46 -12.50
C VAL A 10 2.89 -9.61 -13.12
N ALA A 11 1.85 -9.05 -12.49
CA ALA A 11 0.49 -9.04 -13.03
C ALA A 11 0.41 -8.32 -14.38
N SER A 12 1.16 -7.23 -14.56
CA SER A 12 1.24 -6.51 -15.84
C SER A 12 1.85 -7.35 -16.94
N LEU A 13 2.94 -8.05 -16.64
CA LEU A 13 3.59 -8.96 -17.59
C LEU A 13 2.69 -10.15 -17.97
N LEU A 14 2.00 -10.73 -16.98
CA LEU A 14 1.07 -11.85 -17.20
C LEU A 14 -0.17 -11.41 -17.99
N SER A 15 -0.76 -10.26 -17.63
CA SER A 15 -1.89 -9.66 -18.32
C SER A 15 -1.58 -9.48 -19.81
N TYR A 16 -0.47 -8.81 -20.12
CA TYR A 16 -0.03 -8.59 -21.49
C TYR A 16 0.23 -9.90 -22.25
N LYS A 17 0.89 -10.87 -21.62
CA LYS A 17 1.23 -12.15 -22.26
C LYS A 17 0.01 -13.02 -22.54
N LEU A 18 -0.98 -12.99 -21.65
CA LEU A 18 -2.14 -13.90 -21.70
C LEU A 18 -3.40 -13.24 -22.25
N GLY A 19 -3.40 -11.92 -22.43
CA GLY A 19 -4.57 -11.16 -22.90
C GLY A 19 -5.74 -11.21 -21.91
N ILE A 20 -5.45 -11.12 -20.60
CA ILE A 20 -6.45 -11.22 -19.53
C ILE A 20 -6.65 -9.89 -18.81
N THR A 21 -7.84 -9.69 -18.23
CA THR A 21 -8.13 -8.47 -17.45
C THR A 21 -7.25 -8.37 -16.21
N GLN A 22 -6.66 -7.20 -15.99
CA GLN A 22 -5.78 -6.87 -14.88
C GLN A 22 -6.43 -5.89 -13.90
N CYS A 23 -6.44 -6.30 -12.64
CA CYS A 23 -6.67 -5.41 -11.49
C CYS A 23 -5.37 -5.20 -10.73
N ASN A 24 -5.11 -4.00 -10.24
CA ASN A 24 -4.02 -3.72 -9.30
C ASN A 24 -4.55 -3.23 -7.95
N ILE A 25 -3.85 -3.64 -6.89
CA ILE A 25 -4.01 -3.15 -5.53
C ILE A 25 -2.63 -2.73 -5.03
N ALA A 26 -2.44 -1.44 -4.74
CA ALA A 26 -1.13 -0.96 -4.31
C ALA A 26 -0.78 -1.42 -2.89
N HIS A 27 -1.75 -1.46 -1.98
CA HIS A 27 -1.57 -1.58 -0.51
C HIS A 27 -0.85 -0.38 0.10
N ALA A 28 0.29 0.02 -0.45
CA ALA A 28 1.01 1.24 -0.12
C ALA A 28 1.84 1.70 -1.32
N LEU A 29 2.11 3.01 -1.39
CA LEU A 29 3.05 3.59 -2.35
C LEU A 29 4.19 4.27 -1.61
N GLU A 30 5.38 3.66 -1.69
CA GLU A 30 6.53 4.01 -0.83
C GLU A 30 6.99 5.47 -1.02
N LYS A 31 6.78 6.05 -2.21
CA LYS A 31 7.09 7.47 -2.47
C LYS A 31 6.44 8.44 -1.48
N THR A 32 5.27 8.09 -0.93
CA THR A 32 4.61 8.90 0.10
C THR A 32 5.03 8.59 1.53
N LYS A 33 5.55 7.38 1.78
CA LYS A 33 6.06 6.96 3.08
C LYS A 33 7.48 7.44 3.34
N TYR A 34 8.25 7.66 2.27
CA TYR A 34 9.60 8.23 2.31
C TYR A 34 9.58 9.60 1.64
N PRO A 35 9.40 10.70 2.41
CA PRO A 35 9.37 12.05 1.85
C PRO A 35 10.61 12.35 1.02
N GLU A 36 10.41 13.02 -0.12
CA GLU A 36 11.48 13.44 -1.02
C GLU A 36 12.35 12.28 -1.58
N SER A 37 11.86 11.04 -1.46
CA SER A 37 12.53 9.85 -2.00
C SER A 37 12.63 9.84 -3.52
N ASP A 38 11.82 10.64 -4.21
CA ASP A 38 11.94 10.86 -5.66
C ASP A 38 13.08 11.82 -5.99
N ILE A 39 13.08 13.04 -5.43
CA ILE A 39 14.14 14.02 -5.74
C ILE A 39 15.52 13.59 -5.23
N TYR A 40 15.58 12.88 -4.10
CA TYR A 40 16.81 12.37 -3.49
C TYR A 40 17.02 10.86 -3.68
N TRP A 41 16.35 10.24 -4.66
CA TRP A 41 16.37 8.78 -4.88
C TRP A 41 17.76 8.15 -4.84
N LYS A 42 18.78 8.83 -5.38
CA LYS A 42 20.17 8.35 -5.40
C LYS A 42 20.74 8.07 -4.01
N ASN A 43 20.32 8.82 -2.99
CA ASN A 43 20.79 8.62 -1.61
C ASN A 43 20.16 7.36 -0.97
N TYR A 44 19.03 6.91 -1.51
CA TYR A 44 18.28 5.75 -1.03
C TYR A 44 18.55 4.51 -1.88
N GLU A 45 19.23 4.65 -3.02
CA GLU A 45 19.26 3.63 -4.06
C GLU A 45 19.92 2.34 -3.60
N ASP A 46 21.07 2.41 -2.90
CA ASP A 46 21.80 1.23 -2.44
C ASP A 46 21.01 0.38 -1.42
N LYS A 47 20.07 1.01 -0.70
CA LYS A 47 19.30 0.35 0.37
C LYS A 47 17.89 -0.03 -0.06
N TYR A 48 17.21 0.86 -0.77
CA TYR A 48 15.77 0.74 -1.05
C TYR A 48 15.46 0.51 -2.53
N HIS A 49 16.41 0.76 -3.44
CA HIS A 49 16.22 0.58 -4.88
C HIS A 49 14.97 1.28 -5.43
N PHE A 50 14.72 2.52 -4.99
CA PHE A 50 13.52 3.27 -5.35
C PHE A 50 13.42 3.55 -6.85
N SER A 51 14.54 3.61 -7.57
CA SER A 51 14.50 3.71 -9.04
C SER A 51 13.70 2.57 -9.67
N CYS A 52 13.92 1.33 -9.22
CA CYS A 52 13.21 0.13 -9.68
C CYS A 52 11.75 0.18 -9.25
N GLN A 53 11.50 0.46 -7.96
CA GLN A 53 10.14 0.43 -7.42
C GLN A 53 9.24 1.48 -8.08
N PHE A 54 9.69 2.73 -8.21
CA PHE A 54 8.88 3.79 -8.83
C PHE A 54 8.67 3.55 -10.33
N THR A 55 9.62 2.90 -11.00
CA THR A 55 9.45 2.45 -12.39
C THR A 55 8.37 1.37 -12.47
N ALA A 56 8.43 0.35 -11.60
CA ALA A 56 7.46 -0.73 -11.54
C ALA A 56 6.05 -0.22 -11.24
N ASP A 57 5.93 0.70 -10.27
CA ASP A 57 4.68 1.35 -9.91
C ASP A 57 4.08 2.08 -11.11
N LEU A 58 4.84 2.93 -11.80
CA LEU A 58 4.34 3.66 -12.99
C LEU A 58 3.89 2.73 -14.11
N ILE A 59 4.66 1.67 -14.41
CA ILE A 59 4.30 0.67 -15.41
C ILE A 59 2.98 0.03 -15.01
N ALA A 60 2.89 -0.47 -13.79
CA ALA A 60 1.73 -1.18 -13.28
C ALA A 60 0.46 -0.31 -13.27
N MET A 61 0.55 0.91 -12.72
CA MET A 61 -0.59 1.83 -12.61
C MET A 61 -1.24 2.13 -13.97
N ASN A 62 -0.42 2.23 -15.01
CA ASN A 62 -0.90 2.54 -16.35
C ASN A 62 -1.35 1.32 -17.15
N ASN A 63 -0.80 0.13 -16.87
CA ASN A 63 -1.19 -1.13 -17.53
C ASN A 63 -2.48 -1.75 -16.98
N ALA A 64 -2.88 -1.42 -15.75
CA ALA A 64 -4.09 -1.98 -15.16
C ALA A 64 -5.36 -1.54 -15.90
N ASP A 65 -6.28 -2.50 -16.13
CA ASP A 65 -7.63 -2.21 -16.61
C ASP A 65 -8.45 -1.46 -15.55
N PHE A 66 -8.27 -1.83 -14.28
CA PHE A 66 -8.83 -1.11 -13.13
C PHE A 66 -7.96 -1.22 -11.88
N ILE A 67 -8.08 -0.23 -11.00
CA ILE A 67 -7.33 -0.13 -9.75
C ILE A 67 -8.32 -0.12 -8.60
N ILE A 68 -8.10 -0.98 -7.62
CA ILE A 68 -8.84 -0.96 -6.35
C ILE A 68 -8.00 -0.22 -5.31
N THR A 69 -8.62 0.74 -4.64
CA THR A 69 -8.08 1.40 -3.45
C THR A 69 -8.97 1.13 -2.24
N SER A 70 -8.38 1.12 -1.05
CA SER A 70 -9.13 0.90 0.19
C SER A 70 -9.89 2.15 0.62
N THR A 71 -9.39 3.33 0.24
CA THR A 71 -9.94 4.64 0.63
C THR A 71 -9.90 5.65 -0.50
N TYR A 72 -10.64 6.75 -0.33
CA TYR A 72 -10.54 7.93 -1.21
C TYR A 72 -9.18 8.63 -1.07
N GLN A 73 -8.66 8.70 0.17
CA GLN A 73 -7.39 9.36 0.49
C GLN A 73 -6.21 8.72 -0.24
N GLU A 74 -6.23 7.40 -0.44
CA GLU A 74 -5.23 6.69 -1.24
C GLU A 74 -5.14 7.24 -2.67
N ARG A 75 -6.28 7.63 -3.26
CA ARG A 75 -6.33 8.21 -4.61
C ARG A 75 -6.03 9.71 -4.63
N ALA A 76 -6.86 10.51 -3.97
CA ALA A 76 -6.91 11.97 -4.10
C ALA A 76 -6.82 12.72 -2.77
N GLY A 77 -6.32 12.05 -1.72
CA GLY A 77 -5.98 12.70 -0.47
C GLY A 77 -7.18 13.31 0.25
N SER A 78 -6.98 14.54 0.73
CA SER A 78 -7.99 15.37 1.37
C SER A 78 -7.97 16.77 0.78
N LYS A 79 -8.81 17.67 1.30
CA LYS A 79 -8.75 19.10 0.93
C LYS A 79 -7.38 19.75 1.23
N HIS A 80 -6.62 19.20 2.18
CA HIS A 80 -5.40 19.80 2.71
C HIS A 80 -4.13 19.02 2.37
N THR A 81 -4.26 17.77 1.92
CA THR A 81 -3.13 16.86 1.72
C THR A 81 -3.30 16.07 0.44
N VAL A 82 -2.19 15.88 -0.28
CA VAL A 82 -2.13 15.12 -1.54
C VAL A 82 -2.38 13.62 -1.29
N GLY A 83 -3.06 12.97 -2.24
CA GLY A 83 -3.26 11.52 -2.25
C GLY A 83 -2.00 10.72 -2.58
N GLN A 84 -2.04 9.40 -2.33
CA GLN A 84 -0.90 8.53 -2.62
C GLN A 84 -0.67 8.43 -4.13
N TYR A 85 -1.70 8.03 -4.89
CA TYR A 85 -1.64 8.03 -6.35
C TYR A 85 -1.45 9.44 -6.93
N GLU A 86 -2.15 10.44 -6.39
CA GLU A 86 -2.00 11.84 -6.79
C GLU A 86 -0.54 12.33 -6.73
N SER A 87 0.23 11.88 -5.73
CA SER A 87 1.65 12.24 -5.63
C SER A 87 2.52 11.69 -6.79
N HIS A 88 1.99 10.76 -7.59
CA HIS A 88 2.63 10.20 -8.78
C HIS A 88 2.17 10.88 -10.08
N THR A 89 1.25 11.84 -10.02
CA THR A 89 0.82 12.62 -11.20
C THR A 89 2.01 13.32 -11.85
N ALA A 90 2.84 14.00 -11.06
CA ALA A 90 4.04 14.67 -11.57
C ALA A 90 5.17 14.60 -10.55
N PHE A 91 6.33 14.07 -10.96
CA PHE A 91 7.53 14.01 -10.14
C PHE A 91 8.78 13.81 -11.01
N THR A 92 9.96 13.83 -10.39
CA THR A 92 11.21 13.61 -11.12
C THR A 92 12.17 12.77 -10.30
N LEU A 93 12.94 11.93 -10.98
CA LEU A 93 14.12 11.24 -10.45
C LEU A 93 15.35 11.89 -11.10
N PRO A 94 15.97 12.91 -10.47
CA PRO A 94 17.03 13.68 -11.11
C PRO A 94 18.19 12.80 -11.59
N GLY A 95 18.56 12.97 -12.86
CA GLY A 95 19.57 12.17 -13.53
C GLY A 95 19.12 10.78 -13.98
N LEU A 96 17.82 10.47 -13.89
CA LEU A 96 17.22 9.26 -14.46
C LEU A 96 16.10 9.62 -15.46
N TYR A 97 14.92 10.02 -14.98
CA TYR A 97 13.82 10.49 -15.83
C TYR A 97 12.89 11.45 -15.08
N ARG A 98 12.01 12.12 -15.83
CA ARG A 98 10.97 13.00 -15.30
C ARG A 98 9.60 12.51 -15.74
N VAL A 99 8.68 12.46 -14.79
CA VAL A 99 7.28 12.09 -15.00
C VAL A 99 6.46 13.36 -15.04
N VAL A 100 6.00 13.73 -16.24
CA VAL A 100 5.20 14.95 -16.43
C VAL A 100 3.72 14.71 -16.08
N HIS A 101 3.22 13.52 -16.43
CA HIS A 101 1.86 13.08 -16.16
C HIS A 101 1.83 11.55 -16.01
N GLY A 102 2.06 11.06 -14.79
CA GLY A 102 2.25 9.64 -14.49
C GLY A 102 0.95 8.88 -14.22
N ILE A 103 -0.05 9.54 -13.67
CA ILE A 103 -1.39 9.01 -13.40
C ILE A 103 -2.38 10.16 -13.27
N ASP A 104 -3.65 9.94 -13.58
CA ASP A 104 -4.73 10.90 -13.36
C ASP A 104 -5.65 10.37 -12.25
N VAL A 105 -5.86 11.17 -11.21
CA VAL A 105 -6.78 10.84 -10.10
C VAL A 105 -8.25 10.78 -10.52
N PHE A 106 -8.58 11.36 -11.68
CA PHE A 106 -9.90 11.30 -12.29
C PHE A 106 -10.08 10.15 -13.28
N ASP A 107 -9.05 9.32 -13.48
CA ASP A 107 -9.12 8.18 -14.39
C ASP A 107 -10.26 7.22 -13.95
N PRO A 108 -11.18 6.85 -14.87
CA PRO A 108 -12.32 5.99 -14.55
C PRO A 108 -11.90 4.58 -14.10
N LYS A 109 -10.63 4.19 -14.25
CA LYS A 109 -10.11 2.91 -13.78
C LYS A 109 -10.10 2.79 -12.25
N PHE A 110 -10.12 3.91 -11.51
CA PHE A 110 -10.09 3.91 -10.04
C PHE A 110 -11.44 3.56 -9.41
N ASN A 111 -11.43 2.55 -8.55
CA ASN A 111 -12.59 2.09 -7.80
C ASN A 111 -12.25 1.92 -6.32
N ILE A 112 -13.08 2.44 -5.43
CA ILE A 112 -12.90 2.28 -3.98
C ILE A 112 -13.66 1.03 -3.55
N VAL A 113 -12.93 0.04 -3.05
CA VAL A 113 -13.51 -1.17 -2.44
C VAL A 113 -12.83 -1.35 -1.08
N SER A 114 -13.49 -0.85 -0.03
CA SER A 114 -12.92 -0.88 1.32
C SER A 114 -12.87 -2.32 1.85
N PRO A 115 -11.72 -2.77 2.39
CA PRO A 115 -11.60 -4.09 2.99
C PRO A 115 -12.31 -4.15 4.35
N GLY A 116 -12.29 -5.34 4.97
CA GLY A 116 -12.81 -5.57 6.30
C GLY A 116 -11.92 -6.49 7.13
N ALA A 117 -12.29 -6.69 8.38
CA ALA A 117 -11.68 -7.66 9.27
C ALA A 117 -12.56 -8.93 9.35
N ASP A 118 -11.94 -10.08 9.61
CA ASP A 118 -12.68 -11.32 9.83
C ASP A 118 -13.52 -11.21 11.11
N MET A 119 -14.84 -11.28 10.97
CA MET A 119 -15.80 -11.11 12.08
C MET A 119 -15.82 -12.28 13.07
N THR A 120 -15.16 -13.40 12.73
CA THR A 120 -14.96 -14.51 13.67
C THR A 120 -13.78 -14.26 14.61
N ILE A 121 -12.82 -13.44 14.18
CA ILE A 121 -11.63 -13.06 14.95
C ILE A 121 -11.84 -11.74 15.69
N TYR A 122 -12.38 -10.73 15.00
CA TYR A 122 -12.61 -9.38 15.52
C TYR A 122 -14.10 -9.13 15.69
N PHE A 123 -14.55 -9.05 16.94
CA PHE A 123 -15.94 -8.82 17.31
C PHE A 123 -16.02 -7.87 18.50
N SER A 124 -17.25 -7.42 18.83
CA SER A 124 -17.44 -6.44 19.89
C SER A 124 -17.02 -7.00 21.24
N TYR A 125 -16.25 -6.23 22.02
CA TYR A 125 -15.81 -6.62 23.36
C TYR A 125 -16.98 -6.88 24.33
N ASN A 126 -18.18 -6.39 24.02
CA ASN A 126 -19.41 -6.57 24.79
C ASN A 126 -20.03 -7.97 24.63
N GLU A 127 -19.66 -8.74 23.60
CA GLU A 127 -20.18 -10.09 23.36
C GLU A 127 -19.51 -11.12 24.27
N ARG A 128 -19.84 -11.09 25.57
CA ARG A 128 -19.19 -11.88 26.62
C ARG A 128 -19.10 -13.38 26.33
N GLU A 129 -20.12 -13.93 25.69
CA GLU A 129 -20.19 -15.36 25.33
C GLU A 129 -19.15 -15.76 24.26
N LYS A 130 -18.72 -14.82 23.41
CA LYS A 130 -17.69 -15.06 22.37
C LYS A 130 -16.27 -14.81 22.88
N ARG A 131 -16.10 -14.25 24.08
CA ARG A 131 -14.78 -13.88 24.61
C ARG A 131 -13.95 -15.14 24.88
N LEU A 132 -12.71 -15.13 24.40
CA LEU A 132 -11.75 -16.22 24.59
C LEU A 132 -11.09 -16.12 25.98
N THR A 133 -11.85 -16.39 27.04
CA THR A 133 -11.40 -16.23 28.43
C THR A 133 -10.24 -17.16 28.80
N SER A 134 -10.05 -18.26 28.07
CA SER A 134 -8.89 -19.14 28.22
C SER A 134 -7.55 -18.45 27.97
N LEU A 135 -7.54 -17.34 27.22
CA LEU A 135 -6.33 -16.56 26.93
C LEU A 135 -6.03 -15.49 27.98
N HIS A 136 -6.93 -15.23 28.94
CA HIS A 136 -6.77 -14.13 29.89
C HIS A 136 -5.49 -14.25 30.70
N GLY A 137 -5.11 -15.44 31.19
CA GLY A 137 -3.87 -15.60 31.96
C GLY A 137 -2.62 -15.25 31.15
N SER A 138 -2.56 -15.68 29.88
CA SER A 138 -1.46 -15.32 28.98
C SER A 138 -1.44 -13.82 28.66
N ILE A 139 -2.60 -13.20 28.48
CA ILE A 139 -2.71 -11.76 28.21
C ILE A 139 -2.36 -10.94 29.47
N GLU A 140 -2.76 -11.37 30.66
CA GLU A 140 -2.41 -10.71 31.92
C GLU A 140 -0.90 -10.75 32.17
N ASN A 141 -0.25 -11.89 31.94
CA ASN A 141 1.21 -11.97 32.01
C ASN A 141 1.86 -11.02 31.00
N LEU A 142 1.40 -11.02 29.75
CA LEU A 142 1.95 -10.14 28.71
C LEU A 142 1.80 -8.64 29.02
N LEU A 143 0.75 -8.25 29.76
CA LEU A 143 0.45 -6.84 30.04
C LEU A 143 0.96 -6.35 31.41
N TYR A 144 1.06 -7.24 32.41
CA TYR A 144 1.24 -6.86 33.81
C TYR A 144 2.41 -7.54 34.52
N ASP A 145 3.09 -8.51 33.88
CA ASP A 145 4.29 -9.12 34.46
C ASP A 145 5.40 -8.07 34.56
N PRO A 146 5.98 -7.84 35.76
CA PRO A 146 7.04 -6.85 35.95
C PRO A 146 8.39 -7.27 35.37
N GLU A 147 8.59 -8.54 34.98
CA GLU A 147 9.83 -8.99 34.36
C GLU A 147 9.95 -8.46 32.92
N GLN A 148 11.10 -7.86 32.60
CA GLN A 148 11.41 -7.42 31.24
C GLN A 148 12.21 -8.50 30.52
N ASN A 149 11.75 -8.87 29.33
CA ASN A 149 12.39 -9.87 28.47
C ASN A 149 12.22 -9.51 26.99
N ASP A 150 12.61 -10.41 26.09
CA ASP A 150 12.51 -10.18 24.64
C ASP A 150 11.05 -10.19 24.11
N GLU A 151 10.09 -10.66 24.90
CA GLU A 151 8.65 -10.71 24.57
C GLU A 151 7.88 -9.47 25.06
N HIS A 152 8.22 -8.94 26.24
CA HIS A 152 7.59 -7.74 26.81
C HIS A 152 8.57 -6.91 27.65
N VAL A 153 8.47 -5.58 27.53
CA VAL A 153 9.30 -4.56 28.21
C VAL A 153 8.46 -3.74 29.16
#